data_AF-A0A2C9EJZ1-F1
#
_entry.id   AF-A0A2C9EJZ1-F1
#
_cell.length_a   1.000
_cell.length_b   1.000
_cell.length_c   1.000
_cell.angle_alpha   90.00
_cell.angle_beta   90.00
_cell.angle_gamma   90.00
#
_symmetry.space_group_name_H-M   'P 1'
#
loop_
_entity.id
_entity.type
_entity.pdbx_description
1 polymer ?
#
loop_
_entity_poly.entity_id
_entity_poly.type
_entity_poly.pdbx_seq_one_letter_code
_entity_poly.pdbx_strand_id
1 'polypeptide(L)'
;MLAPALIIASSAIVLLLGTLHLIYTFATDKFQPRDPALAERMRQVSPMITRQTSLWRAWVGFNASHSLGAMLFGLVYGYLAWLHPALLLEARGLLLIGLGFLASLWVLAIRYWFRIPLAGISIALVLFAVACGLLLV
;
A
#
# COMPACT_ATOMS: atom_id res chain seq x y z
N MET A 1 8.81 -11.58 -21.83
CA MET A 1 7.76 -10.61 -21.43
C MET A 1 7.01 -11.00 -20.15
N LEU A 2 7.18 -12.21 -19.61
CA LEU A 2 6.44 -12.65 -18.43
C LEU A 2 6.76 -11.87 -17.14
N ALA A 3 8.05 -11.66 -16.82
CA ALA A 3 8.44 -10.94 -15.60
C ALA A 3 7.89 -9.49 -15.53
N PRO A 4 8.01 -8.65 -16.58
CA PRO A 4 7.36 -7.34 -16.60
C PRO A 4 5.83 -7.41 -16.41
N ALA A 5 5.15 -8.35 -17.07
CA ALA A 5 3.71 -8.50 -16.96
C ALA A 5 3.27 -8.85 -15.52
N LEU A 6 4.02 -9.71 -14.83
CA LEU A 6 3.78 -10.05 -13.42
C LEU A 6 3.98 -8.83 -12.51
N ILE A 7 5.02 -8.02 -12.74
CA ILE A 7 5.26 -6.79 -11.97
C ILE A 7 4.16 -5.76 -12.23
N ILE A 8 3.71 -5.61 -13.48
CA ILE A 8 2.58 -4.74 -13.85
C ILE A 8 1.31 -5.19 -13.10
N ALA A 9 0.99 -6.49 -13.12
CA ALA A 9 -0.17 -7.02 -12.42
C ALA A 9 -0.09 -6.79 -10.90
N SER A 10 1.07 -7.06 -10.28
CA SER A 10 1.32 -6.74 -8.87
C SER A 10 1.10 -5.24 -8.59
N SER A 11 1.68 -4.38 -9.42
CA SER A 11 1.61 -2.92 -9.27
C SER A 11 0.18 -2.40 -9.41
N ALA A 12 -0.60 -2.96 -10.35
CA ALA A 12 -2.00 -2.61 -10.56
C ALA A 12 -2.87 -2.97 -9.34
N ILE A 13 -2.64 -4.13 -8.71
CA ILE A 13 -3.34 -4.53 -7.49
C ILE A 13 -3.07 -3.52 -6.37
N VAL A 14 -1.80 -3.18 -6.12
CA VAL A 14 -1.44 -2.25 -5.04
C VAL A 14 -1.96 -0.84 -5.33
N LEU A 15 -1.90 -0.39 -6.58
CA LEU A 15 -2.45 0.90 -7.01
C LEU A 15 -3.97 0.97 -6.80
N LEU A 16 -4.70 -0.09 -7.16
CA LEU A 16 -6.14 -0.19 -6.96
C LEU A 16 -6.49 -0.14 -5.47
N LEU A 17 -5.79 -0.93 -4.65
CA LEU A 17 -6.00 -0.93 -3.20
C LEU A 17 -5.73 0.44 -2.58
N GLY A 18 -4.62 1.08 -2.95
CA GLY A 18 -4.27 2.44 -2.47
C GLY A 18 -5.32 3.47 -2.90
N THR A 19 -5.76 3.43 -4.15
CA THR A 19 -6.79 4.33 -4.68
C THR A 19 -8.13 4.15 -3.96
N LEU A 20 -8.60 2.90 -3.80
CA LEU A 20 -9.83 2.62 -3.06
C LEU A 20 -9.72 3.04 -1.59
N HIS A 21 -8.59 2.79 -0.94
CA HIS A 21 -8.33 3.22 0.44
C HIS A 21 -8.36 4.75 0.56
N LEU A 22 -7.83 5.48 -0.43
CA LEU A 22 -7.88 6.94 -0.45
C LEU A 22 -9.32 7.46 -0.59
N ILE A 23 -10.09 6.87 -1.51
CA ILE A 23 -11.52 7.17 -1.69
C ILE A 23 -12.26 6.89 -0.38
N TYR A 24 -12.00 5.75 0.26
CA TYR A 24 -12.64 5.41 1.53
C TYR A 24 -12.28 6.38 2.66
N THR A 25 -11.07 6.95 2.64
CA THR A 25 -10.61 7.93 3.62
C THR A 25 -11.34 9.27 3.53
N PHE A 26 -11.62 9.75 2.31
CA PHE A 26 -12.14 11.12 2.11
C PHE A 26 -13.60 11.19 1.66
N ALA A 27 -14.09 10.18 0.93
CA ALA A 27 -15.38 10.21 0.26
C ALA A 27 -16.41 9.26 0.87
N THR A 28 -16.07 8.53 1.94
CA THR A 28 -16.97 7.58 2.60
C THR A 28 -16.83 7.60 4.12
N ASP A 29 -17.68 6.85 4.81
CA ASP A 29 -17.62 6.62 6.25
C ASP A 29 -16.89 5.32 6.65
N LYS A 30 -16.29 4.58 5.70
CA LYS A 30 -15.73 3.23 5.93
C LYS A 30 -14.62 3.16 6.98
N PHE A 31 -13.88 4.25 7.20
CA PHE A 31 -12.85 4.33 8.24
C PHE A 31 -13.28 5.11 9.49
N GLN A 32 -14.55 5.48 9.60
CA GLN A 32 -15.05 6.06 10.84
C GLN A 32 -15.25 4.96 11.90
N PRO A 33 -15.05 5.26 13.19
CA PRO A 33 -15.51 4.40 14.26
C PRO A 33 -17.01 4.12 14.12
N ARG A 34 -17.44 2.88 14.37
CA ARG A 34 -18.87 2.52 14.40
C ARG A 34 -19.62 3.23 15.53
N ASP A 35 -18.93 3.52 16.63
CA ASP A 35 -19.48 4.30 17.75
C ASP A 35 -19.30 5.81 17.47
N PRO A 36 -20.40 6.57 17.32
CA PRO A 36 -20.33 8.01 17.07
C PRO A 36 -19.73 8.78 18.25
N ALA A 37 -19.89 8.31 19.49
CA ALA A 37 -19.31 8.96 20.65
C ALA A 37 -17.78 8.89 20.61
N LEU A 38 -17.21 7.75 20.18
CA LEU A 38 -15.77 7.61 19.98
C LEU A 38 -15.25 8.55 18.88
N ALA A 39 -15.96 8.65 17.75
CA ALA A 39 -15.59 9.58 16.69
C ALA A 39 -15.51 11.02 17.20
N GLU A 40 -16.45 11.44 18.05
CA GLU A 40 -16.44 12.76 18.67
C GLU A 40 -15.28 12.96 19.64
N ARG A 41 -15.01 11.96 20.51
CA ARG A 41 -13.86 12.02 21.41
C ARG A 41 -12.53 12.08 20.66
N MET A 42 -12.38 11.37 19.55
CA MET A 42 -11.19 11.43 18.71
C MET A 42 -10.93 12.84 18.12
N ARG A 43 -11.97 13.66 17.92
CA ARG A 43 -11.81 15.05 17.46
C ARG A 43 -11.32 15.98 18.56
N GLN A 44 -11.63 15.66 19.82
CA GLN A 44 -11.35 16.50 20.98
C GLN A 44 -9.99 16.23 21.62
N VAL A 45 -9.48 15.00 21.51
CA VAL A 45 -8.20 14.62 22.14
C VAL A 45 -7.07 14.51 21.12
N SER A 46 -5.84 14.69 21.59
CA SER A 46 -4.61 14.64 20.79
C SER A 46 -3.76 13.42 21.16
N PRO A 47 -2.92 12.90 20.24
CA PRO A 47 -1.88 11.94 20.58
C PRO A 47 -0.90 12.53 21.62
N MET A 48 -0.24 11.68 22.41
CA MET A 48 0.73 12.15 23.42
C MET A 48 1.92 12.92 22.81
N ILE A 49 2.34 12.57 21.60
CA ILE A 49 3.50 13.18 20.93
C ILE A 49 3.31 14.68 20.64
N THR A 50 2.09 15.18 20.49
CA THR A 50 1.83 16.61 20.22
C THR A 50 0.37 17.00 20.42
N ARG A 51 0.13 18.25 20.83
CA ARG A 51 -1.22 18.85 20.91
C ARG A 51 -1.66 19.58 19.62
N GLN A 52 -0.81 19.62 18.59
CA GLN A 52 -1.07 20.36 17.34
C GLN A 52 -2.10 19.68 16.40
N THR A 53 -2.45 18.43 16.67
CA THR A 53 -3.42 17.64 15.90
C THR A 53 -4.34 16.86 16.85
N SER A 54 -5.49 16.41 16.36
CA SER A 54 -6.37 15.50 17.09
C SER A 54 -6.16 14.05 16.64
N LEU A 55 -6.62 13.08 17.42
CA LEU A 55 -6.63 11.67 16.99
C LEU A 55 -7.38 11.50 15.67
N TRP A 56 -8.47 12.24 15.47
CA TRP A 56 -9.21 12.24 14.21
C TRP A 56 -8.39 12.73 13.03
N ARG A 57 -7.74 13.90 13.16
CA ARG A 57 -6.90 14.46 12.09
C ARG A 57 -5.70 13.55 11.79
N ALA A 58 -5.09 12.96 12.82
CA ALA A 58 -4.03 11.97 12.65
C ALA A 58 -4.53 10.71 11.95
N TRP A 59 -5.70 10.19 12.33
CA TRP A 59 -6.32 9.03 11.70
C TRP A 59 -6.56 9.23 10.21
N VAL A 60 -7.12 10.38 9.80
CA VAL A 60 -7.30 10.73 8.39
C VAL A 60 -5.95 10.87 7.68
N GLY A 61 -4.99 11.60 8.27
CA GLY A 61 -3.66 11.80 7.67
C GLY A 61 -2.86 10.51 7.50
N PHE A 62 -2.91 9.59 8.47
CA PHE A 62 -2.24 8.30 8.39
C PHE A 62 -2.87 7.38 7.34
N ASN A 63 -4.20 7.34 7.24
CA ASN A 63 -4.85 6.58 6.17
C ASN A 63 -4.56 7.16 4.78
N ALA A 64 -4.58 8.49 4.65
CA ALA A 64 -4.25 9.16 3.39
C ALA A 64 -2.79 8.91 2.97
N SER A 65 -1.83 9.07 3.89
CA SER A 65 -0.41 8.80 3.60
C SER A 65 -0.15 7.30 3.32
N HIS A 66 -0.85 6.40 3.99
CA HIS A 66 -0.82 4.98 3.69
C HIS A 66 -1.27 4.69 2.24
N SER A 67 -2.40 5.28 1.81
CA SER A 67 -2.84 5.20 0.42
C SER A 67 -1.80 5.73 -0.56
N LEU A 68 -1.22 6.90 -0.28
CA LEU A 68 -0.21 7.52 -1.15
C LEU A 68 1.03 6.63 -1.28
N GLY A 69 1.45 5.95 -0.23
CA GLY A 69 2.54 4.97 -0.28
C GLY A 69 2.24 3.80 -1.22
N ALA A 70 1.03 3.22 -1.11
CA ALA A 70 0.59 2.14 -2.01
C ALA A 70 0.47 2.62 -3.47
N MET A 71 -0.11 3.80 -3.70
CA MET A 71 -0.23 4.39 -5.03
C MET A 71 1.14 4.69 -5.64
N LEU A 72 2.07 5.25 -4.87
CA LEU A 72 3.44 5.53 -5.32
C LEU A 72 4.14 4.23 -5.76
N PHE A 73 4.03 3.16 -4.97
CA PHE A 73 4.55 1.85 -5.37
C PHE A 73 3.96 1.40 -6.72
N GLY A 74 2.63 1.40 -6.82
CA GLY A 74 1.95 0.93 -8.03
C GLY A 74 2.27 1.77 -9.27
N LEU A 75 2.39 3.09 -9.12
CA LEU A 75 2.78 3.99 -10.21
C LEU A 75 4.23 3.80 -10.62
N VAL A 76 5.18 3.74 -9.67
CA VAL A 76 6.61 3.62 -9.98
C VAL A 76 6.93 2.26 -10.61
N TYR A 77 6.55 1.16 -9.95
CA TYR A 77 6.86 -0.18 -10.46
C TYR A 77 6.02 -0.52 -11.70
N GLY A 78 4.77 -0.04 -11.79
CA GLY A 78 3.94 -0.19 -12.99
C GLY A 78 4.51 0.58 -14.18
N TYR A 79 4.87 1.85 -13.99
CA TYR A 79 5.50 2.68 -15.02
C TYR A 79 6.80 2.06 -15.54
N LEU A 80 7.70 1.67 -14.62
CA LEU A 80 8.98 1.09 -14.99
C LEU A 80 8.81 -0.27 -15.68
N ALA A 81 7.94 -1.15 -15.19
CA ALA A 81 7.73 -2.44 -15.82
C ALA A 81 7.06 -2.33 -17.20
N TRP A 82 6.22 -1.30 -17.42
CA TRP A 82 5.56 -1.08 -18.71
C TRP A 82 6.45 -0.39 -19.74
N LEU A 83 7.08 0.73 -19.37
CA LEU A 83 7.78 1.61 -20.30
C LEU A 83 9.30 1.41 -20.30
N HIS A 84 9.89 0.99 -19.18
CA HIS A 84 11.33 0.84 -19.01
C HIS A 84 11.73 -0.52 -18.40
N PRO A 85 11.23 -1.66 -18.94
CA PRO A 85 11.43 -2.96 -18.31
C PRO A 85 12.91 -3.35 -18.20
N ALA A 86 13.75 -3.02 -19.19
CA ALA A 86 15.18 -3.32 -19.12
C ALA A 86 15.84 -2.65 -17.90
N LEU A 87 15.58 -1.36 -17.69
CA LEU A 87 16.07 -0.61 -16.53
C LEU A 87 15.64 -1.27 -15.20
N LEU A 88 14.36 -1.64 -15.09
CA LEU A 88 13.84 -2.24 -13.87
C LEU A 88 14.46 -3.62 -13.59
N LEU A 89 14.56 -4.47 -14.60
CA LEU A 89 15.01 -5.85 -14.45
C LEU A 89 16.53 -5.95 -14.22
N GLU A 90 17.32 -5.02 -14.76
CA GLU A 90 18.77 -4.95 -14.52
C GLU A 90 19.10 -4.32 -13.16
N ALA A 91 18.26 -3.42 -12.66
CA ALA A 91 18.44 -2.75 -11.38
C ALA A 91 17.99 -3.62 -10.19
N ARG A 92 18.81 -4.61 -9.80
CA ARG A 92 18.56 -5.51 -8.65
C ARG A 92 18.13 -4.80 -7.37
N GLY A 93 18.70 -3.62 -7.11
CA GLY A 93 18.34 -2.80 -5.95
C GLY A 93 16.87 -2.38 -5.96
N LEU A 94 16.31 -1.98 -7.11
CA LEU A 94 14.90 -1.63 -7.22
C LEU A 94 14.00 -2.85 -6.99
N LEU A 95 14.36 -4.01 -7.53
CA LEU A 95 13.60 -5.25 -7.28
C LEU A 95 13.56 -5.63 -5.79
N LEU A 96 14.70 -5.55 -5.10
CA LEU A 96 14.77 -5.83 -3.66
C LEU A 96 14.00 -4.81 -2.82
N ILE A 97 14.04 -3.52 -3.19
CA ILE A 97 13.23 -2.48 -2.54
C ILE A 97 11.74 -2.78 -2.71
N GLY A 98 11.31 -3.15 -3.92
CA GLY A 98 9.91 -3.46 -4.21
C GLY A 98 9.41 -4.69 -3.44
N LEU A 99 10.23 -5.75 -3.42
CA LEU A 99 9.96 -6.96 -2.65
C LEU A 99 9.91 -6.68 -1.14
N GLY A 100 10.87 -5.91 -0.62
CA GLY A 100 10.93 -5.53 0.79
C GLY A 100 9.73 -4.68 1.21
N PHE A 101 9.29 -3.75 0.36
CA PHE A 101 8.09 -2.97 0.60
C PHE A 101 6.83 -3.85 0.66
N LEU A 102 6.63 -4.74 -0.33
CA LEU A 102 5.48 -5.66 -0.34
C LEU A 102 5.50 -6.63 0.85
N ALA A 103 6.66 -7.17 1.20
CA ALA A 103 6.81 -8.03 2.37
C ALA A 103 6.49 -7.27 3.68
N SER A 104 6.90 -6.00 3.78
CA SER A 104 6.58 -5.14 4.93
C SER A 104 5.06 -4.88 5.03
N LEU A 105 4.41 -4.55 3.91
CA LEU A 105 2.95 -4.41 3.88
C LEU A 105 2.25 -5.72 4.22
N TRP A 106 2.77 -6.85 3.77
CA TRP A 106 2.21 -8.17 4.07
C TRP A 106 2.28 -8.48 5.58
N VAL A 107 3.41 -8.21 6.23
CA VAL A 107 3.55 -8.35 7.69
C VAL A 107 2.58 -7.43 8.43
N LEU A 108 2.44 -6.17 8.00
CA LEU A 108 1.46 -5.25 8.56
C LEU A 108 0.02 -5.77 8.37
N ALA A 109 -0.29 -6.33 7.20
CA ALA A 109 -1.59 -6.87 6.87
C ALA A 109 -1.98 -8.05 7.76
N ILE A 110 -1.03 -8.95 8.05
CA ILE A 110 -1.22 -10.07 8.99
C ILE A 110 -1.48 -9.55 10.40
N ARG A 111 -0.70 -8.56 10.84
CA ARG A 111 -0.65 -8.17 12.26
C ARG A 111 -1.72 -7.17 12.68
N TYR A 112 -2.12 -6.29 11.76
CA TYR A 112 -2.92 -5.10 12.08
C TYR A 112 -4.13 -4.87 11.17
N TRP A 113 -4.20 -5.50 10.01
CA TRP A 113 -5.31 -5.26 9.06
C TRP A 113 -6.30 -6.42 9.02
N PHE A 114 -7.13 -6.44 7.99
CA PHE A 114 -8.19 -7.41 7.78
C PHE A 114 -7.99 -8.16 6.46
N ARG A 115 -8.80 -9.22 6.27
CA ARG A 115 -8.64 -10.22 5.20
C ARG A 115 -8.54 -9.66 3.77
N ILE A 116 -9.21 -8.56 3.45
CA ILE A 116 -9.28 -8.04 2.07
C ILE A 116 -7.91 -7.46 1.64
N PRO A 117 -7.32 -6.47 2.35
CA PRO A 117 -5.95 -6.04 2.11
C PRO A 117 -4.93 -7.18 2.15
N LEU A 118 -5.06 -8.11 3.12
CA LEU A 118 -4.15 -9.24 3.24
C LEU A 118 -4.14 -10.11 1.97
N ALA A 119 -5.31 -10.46 1.44
CA ALA A 119 -5.41 -11.26 0.22
C ALA A 119 -4.78 -10.52 -0.98
N GLY A 120 -5.13 -9.25 -1.17
CA GLY A 120 -4.60 -8.45 -2.28
C GLY A 120 -3.08 -8.27 -2.23
N ILE A 121 -2.52 -7.94 -1.06
CA ILE A 121 -1.07 -7.82 -0.87
C ILE A 121 -0.36 -9.17 -1.01
N SER A 122 -0.97 -10.27 -0.55
CA SER A 122 -0.39 -11.61 -0.74
C SER A 122 -0.26 -11.97 -2.22
N ILE A 123 -1.30 -11.71 -3.02
CA ILE A 123 -1.27 -11.95 -4.47
C ILE A 123 -0.21 -11.06 -5.13
N ALA A 124 -0.18 -9.77 -4.81
CA ALA A 124 0.83 -8.84 -5.34
C ALA A 124 2.26 -9.30 -5.00
N LEU A 125 2.51 -9.68 -3.75
CA LEU A 125 3.79 -10.19 -3.28
C LEU A 125 4.22 -11.44 -4.04
N VAL A 126 3.33 -12.42 -4.22
CA VAL A 126 3.64 -13.65 -4.97
C VAL A 126 3.98 -13.32 -6.42
N LEU A 127 3.19 -12.48 -7.09
CA LEU A 127 3.45 -12.08 -8.48
C LEU A 127 4.82 -11.40 -8.62
N PHE A 128 5.12 -10.46 -7.74
CA PHE A 128 6.40 -9.74 -7.75
C PHE A 128 7.59 -10.66 -7.42
N ALA A 129 7.44 -11.55 -6.44
CA ALA A 129 8.46 -12.51 -6.05
C ALA A 129 8.75 -13.52 -7.18
N VAL A 130 7.72 -14.04 -7.84
CA VAL A 130 7.87 -14.93 -9.01
C VAL A 130 8.58 -14.19 -10.14
N ALA A 131 8.22 -12.93 -10.41
CA ALA A 131 8.90 -12.12 -11.42
C ALA A 131 10.39 -11.96 -11.11
N CYS A 132 10.76 -11.73 -9.85
CA CYS A 132 12.17 -11.67 -9.43
C CYS A 132 12.87 -13.02 -9.56
N GLY A 133 12.20 -14.12 -9.21
CA GLY A 133 12.74 -15.47 -9.32
C GLY A 133 13.06 -15.88 -10.76
N LEU A 134 12.25 -15.44 -11.73
CA LEU A 134 12.50 -15.66 -13.16
C LEU A 134 13.76 -14.96 -13.69
N LEU A 135 14.35 -14.02 -12.94
CA LEU A 135 15.59 -13.32 -13.31
C LEU A 135 16.85 -13.97 -12.72
N LEU A 136 16.67 -14.92 -11.80
CA LEU A 136 17.76 -15.63 -11.13
C LEU A 136 18.04 -17.02 -11.74
N VAL A 137 17.22 -17.44 -12.70
CA VAL A 137 17.34 -18.67 -13.49
C VAL A 137 17.80 -18.30 -14.90
#